data_AF-A0A1D1UR90-F1
#
_entry.id   AF-A0A1D1UR90-F1
#
_cell.length_a   1.000
_cell.length_b   1.000
_cell.length_c   1.000
_cell.angle_alpha   90.00
_cell.angle_beta   90.00
_cell.angle_gamma   90.00
#
_symmetry.space_group_name_H-M   'P 1'
#
loop_
_entity.id
_entity.type
_entity.pdbx_description
1 polymer ?
#
loop_
_entity_poly.entity_id
_entity_poly.type
_entity_poly.pdbx_seq_one_letter_code
_entity_poly.pdbx_strand_id
1 'polypeptide(L)'
;MTKGTSSFGKRHNKTHTLCRRCGKSSYHIQKHLCASCGYPNVRTRSYNWSVKAKRRRTTGTGRIAHLKTVYARFKNGFREGIPDVEKRKAKLLKRQQTGPAKA
;
A
#
# COMPACT_ATOMS: atom_id res chain seq x y z
N MET A 1 -48.75 7.71 -12.49
CA MET A 1 -47.27 7.61 -12.43
C MET A 1 -46.87 6.90 -11.14
N THR A 2 -46.23 5.74 -11.23
CA THR A 2 -45.79 4.96 -10.05
C THR A 2 -44.29 5.19 -9.77
N LYS A 3 -43.90 5.31 -8.49
CA LYS A 3 -42.52 5.61 -8.06
C LYS A 3 -41.59 4.37 -8.02
N GLY A 4 -42.12 3.18 -8.29
CA GLY A 4 -41.45 1.89 -8.13
C GLY A 4 -41.02 1.28 -9.46
N THR A 5 -41.55 0.10 -9.77
CA THR A 5 -41.16 -0.78 -10.90
C THR A 5 -41.03 -0.05 -12.23
N SER A 6 -42.02 0.77 -12.60
CA SER A 6 -42.02 1.54 -13.85
C SER A 6 -40.86 2.54 -13.97
N SER A 7 -40.36 3.05 -12.84
CA SER A 7 -39.21 3.96 -12.79
C SER A 7 -37.86 3.24 -12.80
N PHE A 8 -37.77 2.03 -12.24
CA PHE A 8 -36.53 1.25 -12.18
C PHE A 8 -36.06 0.81 -13.58
N GLY A 9 -36.98 0.51 -14.50
CA GLY A 9 -36.63 0.15 -15.88
C GLY A 9 -35.85 1.24 -16.64
N LYS A 10 -35.97 2.50 -16.23
CA LYS A 10 -35.27 3.65 -16.84
C LYS A 10 -33.86 3.90 -16.30
N ARG A 11 -33.36 3.10 -15.34
CA ARG A 11 -32.07 3.35 -14.65
C ARG A 11 -30.85 2.78 -15.41
N HIS A 12 -30.68 3.16 -16.68
CA HIS A 12 -29.54 2.73 -17.50
C HIS A 12 -28.31 3.65 -17.38
N ASN A 13 -28.50 4.95 -17.13
CA ASN A 13 -27.41 5.91 -16.98
C ASN A 13 -26.66 5.71 -15.66
N LYS A 14 -25.33 5.71 -15.71
CA LYS A 14 -24.47 5.51 -14.54
C LYS A 14 -23.98 6.85 -13.99
N THR A 15 -24.13 7.04 -12.69
CA THR A 15 -23.57 8.20 -11.99
C THR A 15 -22.16 7.93 -11.47
N HIS A 16 -21.90 6.68 -11.05
CA HIS A 16 -20.64 6.26 -10.44
C HIS A 16 -19.94 5.15 -11.23
N THR A 17 -18.61 5.26 -11.32
CA THR A 17 -17.71 4.24 -11.90
C THR A 17 -16.54 3.95 -10.96
N LEU A 18 -15.66 3.02 -11.36
CA LEU A 18 -14.47 2.65 -10.60
C LEU A 18 -13.49 3.83 -10.47
N CYS A 19 -13.09 4.12 -9.23
CA CYS A 19 -12.07 5.12 -8.95
C CYS A 19 -10.66 4.51 -9.05
N ARG A 20 -9.78 5.14 -9.84
CA ARG A 20 -8.37 4.72 -10.01
C ARG A 20 -7.56 4.67 -8.71
N ARG A 21 -7.84 5.55 -7.73
CA ARG A 21 -7.09 5.61 -6.46
C ARG A 21 -7.49 4.51 -5.47
N CYS A 22 -8.80 4.30 -5.29
CA CYS A 22 -9.30 3.42 -4.22
C CYS A 22 -10.00 2.15 -4.70
N GLY A 23 -10.12 1.93 -6.02
CA GLY A 23 -10.71 0.73 -6.61
C GLY A 23 -12.21 0.54 -6.39
N LYS A 24 -12.91 1.53 -5.81
CA LYS A 24 -14.35 1.44 -5.51
C LYS A 24 -15.19 2.09 -6.60
N SER A 25 -16.38 1.55 -6.85
CA SER A 25 -17.39 2.20 -7.70
C SER A 25 -18.00 3.39 -6.96
N SER A 26 -17.31 4.53 -7.03
CA SER A 26 -17.65 5.75 -6.30
C SER A 26 -17.16 7.01 -7.00
N TYR A 27 -16.55 6.88 -8.18
CA TYR A 27 -16.12 8.02 -8.98
C TYR A 27 -17.32 8.60 -9.71
N HIS A 28 -17.72 9.83 -9.37
CA HIS A 28 -18.84 10.49 -10.04
C HIS A 28 -18.41 10.98 -11.41
N ILE A 29 -19.09 10.52 -12.47
CA ILE A 29 -18.68 10.80 -13.86
C ILE A 29 -18.75 12.30 -14.17
N GLN A 30 -19.91 12.94 -13.95
CA GLN A 30 -20.12 14.35 -14.29
C GLN A 30 -19.33 15.32 -13.41
N LYS A 31 -19.24 15.07 -12.10
CA LYS A 31 -18.54 15.94 -11.15
C LYS A 31 -17.04 15.65 -11.08
N HIS A 32 -16.57 14.64 -11.79
CA HIS A 32 -15.19 14.17 -11.79
C HIS A 32 -14.58 13.99 -10.38
N LEU A 33 -15.40 13.54 -9.41
CA LEU A 33 -15.01 13.47 -8.01
C LEU A 33 -15.37 12.11 -7.40
N CYS A 34 -14.41 11.50 -6.70
CA CYS A 34 -14.66 10.26 -5.96
C CYS A 34 -15.33 10.54 -4.61
N ALA A 35 -16.55 10.02 -4.43
CA ALA A 35 -17.25 10.08 -3.15
C ALA A 35 -16.52 9.30 -2.04
N SER A 36 -15.77 8.24 -2.35
CA SER A 36 -15.06 7.48 -1.31
C SER A 36 -13.78 8.18 -0.85
N CYS A 37 -12.84 8.43 -1.76
CA CYS A 37 -11.48 8.88 -1.43
C CYS A 37 -11.19 10.35 -1.77
N GLY A 38 -12.08 11.06 -2.46
CA GLY A 38 -11.89 12.47 -2.82
C GLY A 38 -10.99 12.72 -4.02
N TYR A 39 -10.59 11.69 -4.79
CA TYR A 39 -9.90 11.88 -6.08
C TYR A 39 -10.68 12.89 -6.95
N PRO A 40 -10.04 13.91 -7.56
CA PRO A 40 -8.60 14.07 -7.80
C PRO A 40 -7.78 14.70 -6.65
N ASN A 41 -8.40 15.26 -5.61
CA ASN A 41 -7.71 16.00 -4.54
C ASN A 41 -6.51 15.23 -3.98
N VAL A 42 -5.41 15.94 -3.66
CA VAL A 42 -4.18 15.33 -3.14
C VAL A 42 -4.44 14.61 -1.82
N ARG A 43 -5.17 15.26 -0.90
CA ARG A 43 -5.55 14.67 0.38
C ARG A 43 -6.67 13.65 0.20
N THR A 44 -6.52 12.50 0.86
CA THR A 44 -7.58 11.49 0.88
C THR A 44 -8.71 11.93 1.81
N ARG A 45 -9.95 11.87 1.32
CA ARG A 45 -11.17 12.18 2.09
C ARG A 45 -11.32 11.23 3.28
N SER A 46 -11.34 11.79 4.48
CA SER A 46 -11.68 11.11 5.74
C SER A 46 -12.46 12.08 6.63
N TYR A 47 -13.35 11.54 7.47
CA TYR A 47 -14.11 12.34 8.44
C TYR A 47 -14.11 11.68 9.80
N ASN A 48 -14.05 12.50 10.85
CA ASN A 48 -13.96 12.04 12.23
C ASN A 48 -15.21 11.32 12.71
N TRP A 49 -16.39 11.76 12.25
CA TRP A 49 -17.67 11.12 12.56
C TRP A 49 -17.82 9.71 11.96
N SER A 50 -16.98 9.31 10.99
CA SER A 50 -17.08 8.01 10.33
C SER A 50 -15.94 7.05 10.72
N VAL A 51 -15.99 6.55 11.96
CA VAL A 51 -14.96 5.65 12.52
C VAL A 51 -14.79 4.37 11.69
N LYS A 52 -15.90 3.73 11.29
CA LYS A 52 -15.87 2.51 10.47
C LYS A 52 -15.25 2.74 9.09
N ALA A 53 -15.47 3.92 8.49
CA ALA A 53 -14.90 4.24 7.19
C ALA A 53 -13.39 4.47 7.25
N LYS A 54 -12.88 5.04 8.36
CA LYS A 54 -11.45 5.15 8.63
C LYS A 54 -10.82 3.76 8.77
N ARG A 55 -11.39 2.89 9.60
CA ARG A 55 -10.86 1.53 9.85
C ARG A 55 -10.70 0.69 8.59
N ARG A 56 -11.64 0.79 7.63
CA ARG A 56 -11.58 0.03 6.35
C ARG A 56 -10.46 0.45 5.40
N ARG A 57 -9.78 1.58 5.65
CA ARG A 57 -8.78 2.17 4.75
C ARG A 57 -7.48 2.58 5.43
N THR A 58 -7.39 2.42 6.74
CA THR A 58 -6.21 2.82 7.50
C THR A 58 -4.98 2.03 7.07
N THR A 59 -3.80 2.60 7.29
CA THR A 59 -2.53 1.90 7.10
C THR A 59 -2.56 0.57 7.87
N GLY A 60 -2.15 -0.53 7.24
CA GLY A 60 -2.21 -1.87 7.84
C GLY A 60 -3.24 -2.81 7.20
N THR A 61 -4.27 -2.30 6.51
CA THR A 61 -5.30 -3.17 5.88
C THR A 61 -4.87 -3.77 4.54
N GLY A 62 -3.75 -3.31 3.96
CA GLY A 62 -3.26 -3.76 2.65
C GLY A 62 -1.92 -4.47 2.76
N ARG A 63 -1.20 -4.55 1.63
CA ARG A 63 0.08 -5.27 1.53
C ARG A 63 1.20 -4.73 2.43
N ILE A 64 1.13 -3.44 2.80
CA ILE A 64 2.12 -2.73 3.66
C ILE A 64 3.58 -3.09 3.35
N ALA A 65 3.93 -3.24 2.07
CA ALA A 65 5.19 -3.87 1.63
C ALA A 65 6.43 -3.22 2.24
N HIS A 66 6.55 -1.90 2.14
CA HIS A 66 7.68 -1.16 2.69
C HIS A 66 7.66 -1.15 4.22
N LEU A 67 6.55 -0.74 4.83
CA LEU A 67 6.43 -0.62 6.28
C LEU A 67 6.66 -1.97 7.00
N LYS A 68 6.19 -3.09 6.43
CA LYS A 68 6.43 -4.42 6.98
C LYS A 68 7.93 -4.71 7.09
N THR A 69 8.69 -4.44 6.03
CA THR A 69 10.14 -4.59 6.02
C THR A 69 10.82 -3.62 6.99
N VAL A 70 10.36 -2.37 7.04
CA VAL A 70 10.89 -1.36 7.98
C VAL A 70 10.69 -1.80 9.43
N TYR A 71 9.51 -2.30 9.81
CA TYR A 71 9.27 -2.78 11.18
C TYR A 71 10.14 -4.00 11.53
N ALA A 72 10.36 -4.91 10.58
CA ALA A 72 11.27 -6.04 10.78
C ALA A 72 12.72 -5.57 10.97
N ARG A 73 13.18 -4.63 10.15
CA ARG A 73 14.52 -4.01 10.28
C ARG A 73 14.65 -3.20 11.57
N PHE A 74 13.62 -2.49 11.98
CA PHE A 74 13.57 -1.70 13.21
C PHE A 74 13.81 -2.58 14.44
N LYS A 75 13.15 -3.74 14.53
CA LYS A 75 13.39 -4.72 15.61
C LYS A 75 14.83 -5.22 15.66
N ASN A 76 15.51 -5.22 14.50
CA ASN A 76 16.92 -5.58 14.38
C ASN A 76 17.86 -4.36 14.47
N GLY A 77 17.37 -3.17 14.86
CA GLY A 77 18.15 -1.95 15.02
C GLY A 77 18.64 -1.33 13.72
N PHE A 78 17.94 -1.56 12.60
CA PHE A 78 18.34 -1.13 11.25
C PHE A 78 19.77 -1.50 10.87
N ARG A 79 20.30 -2.61 11.39
CA ARG A 79 21.63 -3.09 11.01
C ARG A 79 21.71 -3.29 9.49
N GLU A 80 22.73 -2.70 8.89
CA GLU A 80 23.01 -2.76 7.46
C GLU A 80 24.40 -3.37 7.21
N GLY A 81 24.58 -3.97 6.03
CA GLY A 81 25.82 -4.62 5.62
C GLY A 81 25.93 -6.09 6.05
N ILE A 82 27.06 -6.70 5.68
CA ILE A 82 27.37 -8.11 5.96
C ILE A 82 27.51 -8.32 7.48
N PRO A 83 26.93 -9.38 8.07
CA PRO A 83 27.12 -9.70 9.48
C PRO A 83 28.61 -9.78 9.84
N ASP A 84 29.01 -9.35 11.04
CA ASP A 84 30.43 -9.37 11.45
C ASP A 84 31.04 -10.78 11.34
N VAL A 85 30.24 -11.83 11.59
CA VAL A 85 30.62 -13.23 11.39
C VAL A 85 31.02 -13.53 9.95
N GLU A 86 30.28 -13.01 8.98
CA GLU A 86 30.59 -13.19 7.56
C GLU A 86 31.76 -12.32 7.09
N LYS A 87 31.91 -11.10 7.64
CA LYS A 87 33.12 -10.29 7.43
C LYS A 87 34.38 -11.02 7.93
N ARG A 88 34.32 -11.64 9.12
CA ARG A 88 35.40 -12.47 9.68
C ARG A 88 35.69 -13.71 8.83
N LYS A 89 34.66 -14.44 8.38
CA LYS A 89 34.78 -15.59 7.47
C LYS A 89 35.43 -15.20 6.14
N ALA A 90 34.97 -14.12 5.50
CA ALA A 90 35.54 -13.62 4.25
C ALA A 90 37.02 -13.25 4.42
N LYS A 91 37.39 -12.63 5.55
CA LYS A 91 38.79 -12.32 5.88
C LYS A 91 39.64 -13.58 6.08
N LEU A 92 39.09 -14.62 6.72
CA LEU A 92 39.73 -15.94 6.90
C LEU A 92 39.95 -16.67 5.56
N LEU A 93 38.93 -16.75 4.72
CA LEU A 93 38.99 -17.35 3.39
C LEU A 93 40.01 -16.65 2.49
N LYS A 94 40.01 -15.31 2.50
CA LYS A 94 40.97 -14.51 1.72
C LYS A 94 42.41 -14.75 2.19
N ARG A 95 42.63 -14.92 3.50
CA ARG A 95 43.94 -15.23 4.09
C ARG A 95 44.43 -16.65 3.74
N GLN A 96 43.52 -17.62 3.54
CA GLN A 96 43.86 -18.97 3.10
C GLN A 96 44.22 -19.05 1.61
N GLN A 97 43.63 -18.19 0.78
CA GLN A 97 43.91 -18.12 -0.66
C GLN A 97 45.20 -17.36 -1.01
N THR A 98 45.70 -16.50 -0.12
CA THR A 98 46.95 -15.72 -0.29
C THR A 98 48.12 -16.26 0.53
N GLY A 99 48.03 -17.49 1.06
CA GLY A 99 49.18 -18.14 1.71
C GLY A 99 50.30 -18.40 0.68
N PRO A 100 51.59 -18.31 1.06
CA PRO A 100 52.68 -18.46 0.11
C PRO A 100 52.55 -19.79 -0.62
N ALA A 101 52.62 -19.77 -1.95
CA ALA A 101 52.82 -20.97 -2.75
C ALA A 101 54.03 -21.70 -2.15
N LYS A 102 53.79 -22.85 -1.51
CA LYS A 102 54.86 -23.71 -1.00
C LYS A 102 55.74 -24.08 -2.20
N ALA A 103 56.96 -23.54 -2.21
CA ALA A 103 58.08 -24.08 -2.97
C ALA A 103 58.55 -25.37 -2.30
#